data_AF-A0A953WN96-F1
#
_entry.id   AF-A0A953WN96-F1
#
_cell.length_a   1.000
_cell.length_b   1.000
_cell.length_c   1.000
_cell.angle_alpha   90.00
_cell.angle_beta   90.00
_cell.angle_gamma   90.00
#
_symmetry.space_group_name_H-M   'P 1'
#
loop_
_entity.id
_entity.type
_entity.pdbx_description
1 polymer ?
#
loop_
_entity_poly.entity_id
_entity_poly.type
_entity_poly.pdbx_seq_one_letter_code
_entity_poly.pdbx_strand_id
1 'polypeptide(L)'
;TSAVRATFIIDPKGVLRAMVYYPMSNGRSIAEFVRLLKALQTSDENGVATPENWQPGEKVIVPPPATAQAAQEREKEGYEYTDWYFSKKSL
;
A
#
# COMPACT_ATOMS: atom_id res chain seq x y z
N THR A 1 -21.05 -22.33 17.73
CA THR A 1 -20.49 -21.72 16.49
C THR A 1 -19.09 -21.25 16.78
N SER A 2 -18.10 -21.55 15.94
CA SER A 2 -16.70 -21.11 16.13
C SER A 2 -16.37 -19.98 15.17
N ALA A 3 -15.58 -19.00 15.61
CA ALA A 3 -15.11 -17.93 14.74
C ALA A 3 -14.15 -18.47 13.66
N VAL A 4 -14.19 -17.89 12.47
CA VAL A 4 -13.19 -18.11 11.42
C VAL A 4 -11.87 -17.41 11.77
N ARG A 5 -10.80 -17.68 11.01
CA ARG A 5 -9.47 -17.11 11.26
C ARG A 5 -9.38 -15.70 10.67
N ALA A 6 -10.08 -14.76 11.29
CA ALA A 6 -10.01 -13.34 10.95
C ALA A 6 -8.73 -12.70 11.50
N THR A 7 -8.11 -11.82 10.72
CA THR A 7 -6.99 -10.97 11.14
C THR A 7 -7.32 -9.53 10.78
N PHE A 8 -7.18 -8.62 11.73
CA PHE A 8 -7.46 -7.19 11.58
C PHE A 8 -6.17 -6.40 11.83
N ILE A 9 -5.83 -5.49 10.93
CA ILE A 9 -4.76 -4.52 11.13
C ILE A 9 -5.40 -3.18 11.45
N ILE A 10 -5.16 -2.70 12.67
CA ILE A 10 -5.71 -1.45 13.20
C ILE A 10 -4.54 -0.52 13.48
N ASP A 11 -4.64 0.73 13.05
CA ASP A 11 -3.57 1.72 13.25
C ASP A 11 -3.61 2.35 14.67
N PRO A 12 -2.60 3.15 15.07
CA PRO A 12 -2.58 3.78 16.39
C PRO A 12 -3.73 4.76 16.68
N LYS A 13 -4.48 5.18 15.64
CA LYS A 13 -5.67 6.03 15.79
C LYS A 13 -6.95 5.20 15.97
N GLY A 14 -6.84 3.87 16.01
CA GLY A 14 -7.97 2.96 16.13
C GLY A 14 -8.71 2.74 14.82
N VAL A 15 -8.14 3.13 13.67
CA VAL A 15 -8.78 2.95 12.36
C VAL A 15 -8.44 1.57 11.81
N LEU A 16 -9.46 0.83 11.35
CA LEU A 16 -9.27 -0.44 10.66
C LEU A 16 -8.68 -0.22 9.25
N ARG A 17 -7.48 -0.77 9.01
CA ARG A 17 -6.71 -0.55 7.77
C ARG A 17 -6.78 -1.72 6.79
N ALA A 18 -6.85 -2.94 7.32
CA ALA A 18 -7.00 -4.14 6.51
C ALA A 18 -7.65 -5.25 7.33
N MET A 19 -8.37 -6.14 6.64
CA MET A 19 -8.91 -7.37 7.23
C MET A 19 -8.76 -8.54 6.25
N VAL A 20 -8.44 -9.71 6.78
CA VAL A 20 -8.36 -10.95 5.99
C VAL A 20 -9.04 -12.08 6.75
N TYR A 21 -9.86 -12.87 6.05
CA TYR A 21 -10.59 -14.00 6.61
C TYR A 21 -10.13 -15.30 5.97
N TYR A 22 -9.51 -16.16 6.77
CA TYR A 22 -9.18 -17.53 6.37
C TYR A 22 -10.23 -18.51 6.91
N PRO A 23 -10.59 -19.56 6.16
CA PRO A 23 -11.43 -20.64 6.68
C PRO A 23 -10.69 -21.42 7.79
N MET A 24 -11.43 -22.20 8.58
CA MET A 24 -10.83 -22.99 9.67
C MET A 24 -9.77 -24.00 9.17
N SER A 25 -9.92 -24.48 7.94
CA SER A 25 -9.09 -25.49 7.28
C SER A 25 -7.73 -25.00 6.80
N ASN A 26 -7.51 -23.68 6.65
CA ASN A 26 -6.31 -23.14 6.01
C ASN A 26 -5.50 -22.25 6.96
N GLY A 27 -4.19 -22.48 6.97
CA GLY A 27 -3.23 -21.67 7.72
C GLY A 27 -3.06 -20.27 7.12
N ARG A 28 -2.68 -19.31 7.97
CA ARG A 28 -2.35 -17.94 7.60
C ARG A 28 -0.90 -17.83 7.11
N SER A 29 -0.62 -16.86 6.24
CA SER A 29 0.75 -16.44 5.94
C SER A 29 1.16 -15.28 6.87
N ILE A 30 2.03 -15.54 7.85
CA ILE A 30 2.54 -14.49 8.75
C ILE A 30 3.44 -13.50 8.01
N ALA A 31 4.23 -13.98 7.05
CA ALA A 31 5.08 -13.14 6.22
C ALA A 31 4.25 -12.07 5.48
N GLU A 32 3.06 -12.43 4.98
CA GLU A 32 2.19 -11.47 4.30
C GLU A 32 1.62 -10.41 5.25
N PHE A 33 1.25 -10.78 6.47
CA PHE A 33 0.79 -9.79 7.44
C PHE A 33 1.90 -8.82 7.87
N VAL A 34 3.14 -9.30 8.00
CA VAL A 34 4.30 -8.43 8.26
C VAL A 34 4.59 -7.53 7.06
N ARG A 35 4.51 -8.05 5.83
CA ARG A 35 4.68 -7.26 4.60
C ARG A 35 3.61 -6.15 4.51
N LEU A 36 2.35 -6.51 4.69
CA LEU A 36 1.23 -5.57 4.66
C LEU A 36 1.35 -4.49 5.75
N LEU A 37 1.75 -4.86 6.97
CA LEU A 37 2.02 -3.89 8.03
C LEU A 37 3.09 -2.87 7.61
N LYS A 38 4.22 -3.35 7.08
CA LYS A 38 5.30 -2.47 6.59
C LYS A 38 4.84 -1.59 5.43
N ALA A 39 4.06 -2.13 4.50
CA ALA A 39 3.51 -1.38 3.38
C ALA A 39 2.57 -0.25 3.83
N LEU A 40 1.68 -0.53 4.79
CA LEU A 40 0.78 0.47 5.38
C LEU A 40 1.55 1.57 6.09
N GLN A 41 2.54 1.21 6.93
CA GLN A 41 3.39 2.18 7.62
C GLN A 41 4.18 3.05 6.64
N THR A 42 4.76 2.42 5.60
CA THR A 42 5.51 3.13 4.55
C THR A 42 4.63 4.12 3.79
N SER A 43 3.40 3.72 3.45
CA SER A 43 2.42 4.56 2.75
C SER A 43 2.05 5.78 3.58
N ASP A 44 1.77 5.58 4.88
CA ASP A 44 1.38 6.66 5.80
C ASP A 44 2.52 7.64 6.06
N GLU A 45 3.76 7.15 6.24
CA GLU A 45 4.92 7.98 6.54
C GLU A 45 5.36 8.83 5.34
N ASN A 46 5.29 8.27 4.13
CA ASN A 46 5.87 8.90 2.94
C ASN A 46 4.82 9.52 2.00
N GLY A 47 3.53 9.34 2.27
CA GLY A 47 2.45 9.81 1.40
C GLY A 47 2.49 9.14 0.02
N VAL A 48 2.74 7.83 -0.01
CA VAL A 48 2.91 7.03 -1.25
C VAL A 48 1.99 5.82 -1.24
N ALA A 49 1.84 5.18 -2.39
CA ALA A 49 1.19 3.88 -2.50
C ALA A 49 2.22 2.78 -2.80
N THR A 50 1.98 1.57 -2.32
CA THR A 50 2.83 0.40 -2.59
C THR A 50 2.24 -0.45 -3.73
N PRO A 51 2.99 -0.81 -4.77
CA PRO A 51 2.52 -1.69 -5.84
C PRO A 51 2.21 -3.12 -5.36
N GLU A 52 1.69 -3.94 -6.29
CA GLU A 52 1.50 -5.38 -6.07
C GLU A 52 2.81 -6.05 -5.62
N ASN A 53 2.70 -6.98 -4.67
CA ASN A 53 3.83 -7.69 -4.03
C ASN A 53 4.96 -6.85 -3.43
N TRP A 54 4.77 -5.53 -3.28
CA TRP A 54 5.82 -4.62 -2.82
C TRP A 54 6.50 -5.08 -1.54
N GLN A 55 7.84 -4.98 -1.55
CA GLN A 55 8.72 -5.22 -0.42
C GLN A 55 9.52 -3.95 -0.05
N PRO A 56 9.96 -3.80 1.20
CA PRO A 56 10.84 -2.70 1.61
C PRO A 56 12.08 -2.60 0.72
N GLY A 57 12.37 -1.38 0.24
CA GLY A 57 13.47 -1.10 -0.69
C GLY A 57 13.06 -1.08 -2.17
N GLU A 58 11.88 -1.60 -2.52
CA GLU A 58 11.34 -1.46 -3.86
C GLU A 58 10.70 -0.08 -4.09
N LYS A 59 10.60 0.32 -5.36
CA LYS A 59 10.00 1.60 -5.74
C LYS A 59 8.52 1.65 -5.36
N VAL A 60 8.09 2.83 -4.93
CA VAL A 60 6.71 3.13 -4.56
C VAL A 60 6.03 3.96 -5.64
N ILE A 61 4.70 3.97 -5.64
CA ILE A 61 3.86 4.73 -6.54
C ILE A 61 3.60 6.11 -5.94
N VAL A 62 3.85 7.16 -6.72
CA VAL A 62 3.48 8.53 -6.38
C VAL A 62 1.96 8.68 -6.56
N PRO A 63 1.21 9.20 -5.58
CA PRO A 63 -0.23 9.39 -5.72
C PRO A 63 -0.57 10.17 -7.00
N PRO A 64 -1.63 9.77 -7.73
CA PRO A 64 -1.99 10.43 -8.97
C PRO A 64 -2.42 11.89 -8.70
N PRO A 65 -2.12 12.81 -9.62
CA PRO A 65 -2.62 14.18 -9.56
C PRO A 65 -4.15 14.23 -9.49
N ALA A 66 -4.69 15.13 -8.67
CA ALA A 66 -6.14 15.32 -8.54
C ALA A 66 -6.72 16.33 -9.55
N THR A 67 -5.88 17.06 -10.29
CA THR A 67 -6.30 18.10 -11.24
C THR A 67 -5.60 17.93 -12.59
N ALA A 68 -6.26 18.39 -13.66
CA ALA A 68 -5.69 18.35 -15.01
C ALA A 68 -4.39 19.17 -15.12
N GLN A 69 -4.31 20.31 -14.43
CA GLN A 69 -3.08 21.11 -14.39
C GLN A 69 -1.93 20.33 -13.74
N ALA A 70 -2.17 19.68 -12.59
CA ALA A 70 -1.12 18.88 -11.94
C ALA A 70 -0.75 17.64 -12.78
N ALA A 71 -1.70 17.06 -13.53
CA ALA A 71 -1.41 15.99 -14.48
C ALA A 71 -0.48 16.42 -15.62
N GLN A 72 -0.64 17.66 -16.12
CA GLN A 72 0.24 18.22 -17.16
C GLN A 72 1.65 18.51 -16.64
N GLU A 73 1.80 18.83 -15.35
CA GLU A 73 3.11 19.09 -14.75
C GLU A 73 3.83 17.82 -14.29
N ARG A 74 3.12 16.68 -14.19
CA ARG A 74 3.64 15.42 -13.62
C ARG A 74 4.91 14.92 -14.30
N GLU A 75 4.99 14.98 -15.63
CA GLU A 75 6.16 14.51 -16.39
C GLU A 75 7.45 15.29 -16.01
N LYS A 76 7.31 16.53 -15.56
CA LYS A 76 8.43 17.42 -15.20
C LYS A 76 8.93 17.20 -13.76
N GLU A 77 8.23 16.40 -12.95
CA GLU A 77 8.57 16.17 -11.54
C GLU A 77 9.77 15.23 -11.34
N GLY A 78 10.33 14.65 -12.41
CA GLY A 78 11.55 13.84 -12.34
C GLY A 78 11.38 12.43 -11.77
N TYR A 79 10.15 11.92 -11.74
CA TYR A 79 9.86 10.53 -11.38
C TYR A 79 10.14 9.56 -12.52
N GLU A 80 10.11 8.26 -12.22
CA GLU A 80 9.94 7.23 -13.24
C GLU A 80 8.51 7.34 -13.80
N TYR A 81 8.37 8.10 -14.88
CA TYR A 81 7.12 8.44 -15.51
C TYR A 81 6.72 7.39 -16.56
N THR A 82 5.59 6.72 -16.35
CA THR A 82 4.94 5.90 -17.38
C THR A 82 3.74 6.64 -17.97
N ASP A 83 2.93 7.26 -17.12
CA ASP A 83 1.80 8.11 -17.48
C ASP A 83 1.51 9.09 -16.31
N TRP A 84 0.66 10.10 -16.54
CA TRP A 84 0.35 11.14 -15.54
C TRP A 84 -0.22 10.58 -14.23
N TYR A 85 -0.96 9.47 -14.29
CA TYR A 85 -1.50 8.80 -13.10
C TYR A 85 -0.59 7.69 -12.56
N PHE A 86 0.45 7.30 -13.31
CA PHE A 86 1.32 6.19 -12.96
C PHE A 86 2.79 6.59 -13.07
N SER A 87 3.32 7.04 -11.94
CA SER A 87 4.74 7.36 -11.78
C SER A 87 5.27 6.71 -10.51
N LYS A 88 6.54 6.30 -10.55
CA LYS A 88 7.21 5.66 -9.42
C LYS A 88 8.41 6.47 -8.93
N LYS A 89 8.74 6.32 -7.66
CA LYS A 89 9.97 6.86 -7.06
C LYS A 89 10.60 5.84 -6.12
N SER A 90 11.92 5.93 -5.93
CA SER A 90 12.56 5.32 -4.77
C SER A 90 12.24 6.14 -3.52
N LEU A 91 12.21 5.48 -2.36
CA LEU A 91 12.14 6.15 -1.06
C LEU A 91 13.55 6.49 -0.55
#